data_AF-A0A2V5MHM6-F1
#
_entry.id   AF-A0A2V5MHM6-F1
#
_cell.length_a   1.000
_cell.length_b   1.000
_cell.length_c   1.000
_cell.angle_alpha   90.00
_cell.angle_beta   90.00
_cell.angle_gamma   90.00
#
_symmetry.space_group_name_H-M   'P 1'
#
loop_
_entity.id
_entity.type
_entity.pdbx_description
1 polymer ?
#
loop_
_entity_poly.entity_id
_entity_poly.type
_entity_poly.pdbx_seq_one_letter_code
_entity_poly.pdbx_strand_id
1 'polypeptide(L)'
;MENVTAVFARIRSAFQRERSSCFLSRWLFLRLIGIIYLIAFVSLWSQIDGLVGHNGILPVADHFSARGGPLGPERYWWLPTLCWFNAGDEFLHFQCAAGVVFSLLLIVGLAPILGLACLWALYLSLSTICGDFLGFQWDTLLLETGCLAIFLAPRQWLPKFSLEPPPSVTVLWLCRWLLFRLMFMSGAVKLLSTDASWWKLTALTVHYETQPLPTWIGWYAHQLPVW
;
A
#
# COMPACT_ATOMS: atom_id res chain seq x y z
N MET A 1 40.27 23.78 -25.79
CA MET A 1 39.35 22.83 -26.45
C MET A 1 39.17 21.65 -25.51
N GLU A 2 37.99 21.50 -24.93
CA GLU A 2 37.69 20.37 -24.03
C GLU A 2 37.79 19.07 -24.85
N ASN A 3 38.59 18.11 -24.38
CA ASN A 3 38.88 16.89 -25.12
C ASN A 3 37.59 16.08 -25.28
N VAL A 4 37.20 15.71 -26.51
CA VAL A 4 35.92 15.05 -26.82
C VAL A 4 35.70 13.79 -25.97
N THR A 5 36.78 13.07 -25.64
CA THR A 5 36.79 11.92 -24.72
C THR A 5 36.38 12.27 -23.28
N ALA A 6 36.74 13.45 -22.77
CA ALA A 6 36.34 13.91 -21.44
C ALA A 6 34.84 14.23 -21.38
N VAL A 7 34.28 14.80 -22.46
CA VAL A 7 32.83 15.03 -22.58
C VAL A 7 32.06 13.70 -22.58
N PHE A 8 32.50 12.71 -23.36
CA PHE A 8 31.88 11.38 -23.37
C PHE A 8 32.00 10.66 -22.02
N ALA A 9 33.14 10.76 -21.34
CA ALA A 9 33.31 10.19 -19.99
C ALA A 9 32.37 10.85 -18.98
N ARG A 10 32.19 12.18 -19.05
CA ARG A 10 31.31 12.95 -18.16
C ARG A 10 29.85 12.59 -18.40
N ILE A 11 29.41 12.54 -19.66
CA ILE A 11 28.07 12.09 -20.06
C ILE A 11 27.81 10.65 -19.58
N ARG A 12 28.75 9.72 -19.81
CA ARG A 12 28.63 8.34 -19.34
C ARG A 12 28.51 8.28 -17.81
N SER A 13 29.32 9.05 -17.09
CA SER A 13 29.28 9.09 -15.62
C SER A 13 27.96 9.65 -15.09
N ALA A 14 27.38 10.66 -15.76
CA ALA A 14 26.09 11.25 -15.38
C ALA A 14 24.95 10.23 -15.58
N PHE A 15 24.90 9.58 -16.75
CA PHE A 15 23.92 8.52 -17.03
C PHE A 15 24.04 7.32 -16.11
N GLN A 16 25.27 6.98 -15.69
CA GLN A 16 25.51 5.86 -14.79
C GLN A 16 25.07 6.21 -13.35
N ARG A 17 25.23 7.47 -12.94
CA ARG A 17 24.78 8.00 -11.65
C ARG A 17 23.25 8.08 -11.56
N GLU A 18 22.58 8.55 -12.61
CA GLU A 18 21.11 8.54 -12.69
C GLU A 18 20.53 7.13 -12.67
N ARG A 19 21.14 6.20 -13.41
CA ARG A 19 20.75 4.78 -13.39
C ARG A 19 20.91 4.17 -12.00
N SER A 20 22.02 4.43 -11.30
CA SER A 20 22.24 3.90 -9.95
C SER A 20 21.26 4.47 -8.93
N SER A 21 20.93 5.77 -9.00
CA SER A 21 19.98 6.39 -8.07
C SER A 21 18.56 5.86 -8.27
N CYS A 22 18.10 5.77 -9.52
CA CYS A 22 16.77 5.23 -9.83
C CYS A 22 16.64 3.75 -9.43
N PHE A 23 17.72 2.97 -9.65
CA PHE A 23 17.80 1.59 -9.21
C PHE A 23 17.68 1.48 -7.69
N LEU A 24 18.49 2.22 -6.93
CA LEU A 24 18.51 2.12 -5.46
C LEU A 24 17.16 2.51 -4.89
N SER A 25 16.54 3.57 -5.40
CA SER A 25 15.19 3.98 -4.99
C SER A 25 14.17 2.88 -5.26
N ARG A 26 14.16 2.26 -6.45
CA ARG A 26 13.27 1.13 -6.75
C ARG A 26 13.54 -0.06 -5.83
N TRP A 27 14.80 -0.44 -5.69
CA TRP A 27 15.23 -1.59 -4.89
C TRP A 27 14.81 -1.45 -3.42
N LEU A 28 14.97 -0.25 -2.86
CA LEU A 28 14.57 0.08 -1.49
C LEU A 28 13.04 0.12 -1.37
N PHE A 29 12.37 0.80 -2.31
CA PHE A 29 10.91 0.90 -2.33
C PHE A 29 10.24 -0.48 -2.31
N LEU A 30 10.71 -1.43 -3.13
CA LEU A 30 10.16 -2.79 -3.18
C LEU A 30 10.38 -3.59 -1.89
N ARG A 31 11.44 -3.31 -1.13
CA ARG A 31 11.66 -3.95 0.18
C ARG A 31 10.80 -3.32 1.26
N LEU A 32 10.70 -1.99 1.26
CA LEU A 32 9.85 -1.28 2.20
C LEU A 32 8.38 -1.66 2.02
N ILE A 33 7.89 -1.77 0.78
CA ILE A 33 6.51 -2.23 0.55
C ILE A 33 6.32 -3.69 1.01
N GLY A 34 7.33 -4.56 0.83
CA GLY A 34 7.31 -5.91 1.37
C GLY A 34 7.26 -5.95 2.90
N ILE A 35 8.00 -5.08 3.58
CA ILE A 35 7.95 -4.94 5.05
C ILE A 35 6.58 -4.43 5.50
N ILE A 36 6.00 -3.46 4.79
CA ILE A 36 4.66 -2.93 5.12
C ILE A 36 3.61 -4.03 4.97
N TYR A 37 3.64 -4.79 3.87
CA TYR A 37 2.75 -5.95 3.72
C TYR A 37 2.96 -6.98 4.82
N LEU A 38 4.21 -7.31 5.18
CA LEU A 38 4.51 -8.24 6.25
C LEU A 38 3.86 -7.80 7.57
N ILE A 39 4.03 -6.54 7.95
CA ILE A 39 3.43 -5.97 9.16
C ILE A 39 1.90 -6.03 9.07
N ALA A 40 1.32 -5.67 7.93
CA ALA A 40 -0.12 -5.67 7.73
C ALA A 40 -0.72 -7.09 7.84
N PHE A 41 -0.11 -8.08 7.18
CA PHE A 41 -0.57 -9.47 7.24
C PHE A 41 -0.40 -10.09 8.62
N VAL A 42 0.73 -9.86 9.31
CA VAL A 42 0.93 -10.37 10.69
C VAL A 42 -0.05 -9.72 11.66
N SER A 43 -0.27 -8.41 11.54
CA SER A 43 -1.25 -7.67 12.35
C SER A 43 -2.68 -8.16 12.11
N LEU A 44 -3.04 -8.38 10.85
CA LEU A 44 -4.37 -8.90 10.51
C LEU A 44 -4.56 -10.35 10.96
N TRP A 45 -3.53 -11.19 10.84
CA TRP A 45 -3.61 -12.60 11.22
C TRP A 45 -3.98 -12.77 12.70
N SER A 46 -3.44 -11.95 13.60
CA SER A 46 -3.81 -12.03 15.02
C SER A 46 -5.25 -11.59 15.32
N GLN A 47 -5.94 -10.97 14.36
CA GLN A 47 -7.29 -10.42 14.52
C GLN A 47 -8.34 -11.14 13.66
N ILE A 48 -7.91 -11.95 12.68
CA ILE A 48 -8.79 -12.43 11.61
C ILE A 48 -9.97 -13.26 12.13
N ASP A 49 -9.74 -14.09 13.16
CA ASP A 49 -10.76 -14.94 13.77
C ASP A 49 -11.85 -14.12 14.47
N GLY A 50 -11.43 -13.05 15.17
CA GLY A 50 -12.33 -12.17 15.88
C GLY A 50 -13.09 -11.21 14.96
N LEU A 51 -12.49 -10.83 13.82
CA LEU A 51 -13.11 -9.91 12.88
C LEU A 51 -14.11 -10.62 11.97
N VAL A 52 -13.64 -11.60 11.21
CA VAL A 52 -14.39 -12.20 10.09
C VAL A 52 -14.48 -13.72 10.13
N GLY A 53 -13.84 -14.37 11.11
CA GLY A 53 -13.97 -15.81 11.33
C GLY A 53 -15.42 -16.22 11.64
N HIS A 54 -15.66 -17.53 11.73
CA HIS A 54 -17.01 -18.08 11.93
C HIS A 54 -17.74 -17.51 13.17
N ASN A 55 -17.01 -17.24 14.25
CA ASN A 55 -17.52 -16.63 15.48
C ASN A 55 -17.12 -15.14 15.61
N GLY A 56 -16.71 -14.51 14.51
CA GLY A 56 -16.25 -13.13 14.48
C GLY A 56 -17.39 -12.11 14.55
N ILE A 57 -17.02 -10.83 14.64
CA ILE A 57 -17.97 -9.71 14.67
C ILE A 57 -18.75 -9.61 13.35
N LEU A 58 -18.08 -9.90 12.23
CA LEU A 58 -18.62 -9.79 10.88
C LEU A 58 -18.26 -11.03 10.05
N PRO A 59 -18.90 -12.19 10.31
CA PRO A 59 -18.55 -13.46 9.67
C PRO A 59 -18.62 -13.38 8.13
N VAL A 60 -17.64 -13.99 7.45
CA VAL A 60 -17.59 -13.99 5.97
C VAL A 60 -18.87 -14.57 5.35
N ALA A 61 -19.49 -15.57 6.00
CA ALA A 61 -20.74 -16.17 5.52
C ALA A 61 -21.88 -15.14 5.42
N ASP A 62 -21.94 -14.20 6.35
CA ASP A 62 -22.96 -13.15 6.39
C ASP A 62 -22.71 -12.09 5.31
N HIS A 63 -21.45 -11.82 4.98
CA HIS A 63 -21.09 -10.97 3.85
C HIS A 63 -21.63 -11.49 2.52
N PHE A 64 -21.57 -12.82 2.32
CA PHE A 64 -22.10 -13.45 1.11
C PHE A 64 -23.62 -13.56 1.12
N SER A 65 -24.27 -13.76 2.27
CA SER A 65 -25.73 -13.83 2.35
C SER A 65 -26.40 -12.46 2.23
N ALA A 66 -25.82 -11.41 2.83
CA ALA A 66 -26.36 -10.05 2.81
C ALA A 66 -26.22 -9.36 1.44
N ARG A 67 -25.19 -9.71 0.66
CA ARG A 67 -24.98 -9.19 -0.70
C ARG A 67 -25.37 -10.19 -1.79
N GLY A 68 -25.63 -11.45 -1.44
CA GLY A 68 -25.95 -12.56 -2.34
C GLY A 68 -27.41 -12.66 -2.75
N GLY A 69 -28.02 -11.55 -3.18
CA GLY A 69 -29.11 -11.65 -4.16
C GLY A 69 -28.61 -12.36 -5.43
N PRO A 70 -29.46 -12.64 -6.44
CA PRO A 70 -29.05 -13.30 -7.68
C PRO A 70 -28.15 -12.38 -8.53
N LEU A 71 -26.93 -12.13 -8.05
CA LEU A 71 -25.87 -11.46 -8.74
C LEU A 71 -25.20 -12.52 -9.62
N GLY A 72 -25.32 -12.33 -10.93
CA GLY A 72 -24.60 -13.11 -11.91
C GLY A 72 -23.07 -12.86 -11.84
N PRO A 73 -22.36 -12.90 -12.97
CA PRO A 73 -20.90 -12.65 -13.02
C PRO A 73 -20.47 -11.31 -12.39
N GLU A 74 -21.38 -10.35 -12.24
CA GLU A 74 -21.15 -9.05 -11.61
C GLU A 74 -20.67 -9.13 -10.15
N ARG A 75 -20.97 -10.23 -9.44
CA ARG A 75 -20.56 -10.42 -8.04
C ARG A 75 -19.05 -10.31 -7.82
N TYR A 76 -18.24 -10.69 -8.81
CA TYR A 76 -16.78 -10.63 -8.72
C TYR A 76 -16.23 -9.20 -8.83
N TRP A 77 -17.00 -8.29 -9.45
CA TRP A 77 -16.65 -6.88 -9.50
C TRP A 77 -16.98 -6.15 -8.20
N TRP A 78 -18.08 -6.53 -7.55
CA TRP A 78 -18.52 -5.92 -6.29
C TRP A 78 -17.82 -6.50 -5.06
N LEU A 79 -17.47 -7.79 -5.10
CA LEU A 79 -16.70 -8.46 -4.05
C LEU A 79 -15.51 -9.20 -4.68
N PRO A 80 -14.41 -8.48 -4.99
CA PRO A 80 -13.19 -9.08 -5.49
C PRO A 80 -12.44 -9.80 -4.35
N THR A 81 -12.87 -11.03 -4.03
CA THR A 81 -12.27 -11.86 -2.97
C THR A 81 -11.98 -13.29 -3.44
N LEU A 82 -10.95 -13.90 -2.88
CA LEU A 82 -10.65 -15.32 -3.06
C LEU A 82 -11.56 -16.19 -2.18
N CYS A 83 -12.28 -15.61 -1.22
CA CYS A 83 -13.17 -16.35 -0.33
C CYS A 83 -14.40 -16.93 -1.04
N TRP A 84 -14.61 -16.62 -2.33
CA TRP A 84 -15.57 -17.33 -3.18
C TRP A 84 -15.21 -18.81 -3.37
N PHE A 85 -13.94 -19.20 -3.23
CA PHE A 85 -13.51 -20.60 -3.33
C PHE A 85 -13.74 -21.36 -2.03
N ASN A 86 -13.41 -20.74 -0.90
CA ASN A 86 -13.62 -21.28 0.43
C ASN A 86 -13.72 -20.11 1.41
N ALA A 87 -14.74 -20.10 2.26
CA ALA A 87 -15.00 -19.05 3.24
C ALA A 87 -14.71 -19.51 4.69
N GLY A 88 -14.07 -20.67 4.87
CA GLY A 88 -13.72 -21.20 6.20
C GLY A 88 -12.50 -20.52 6.82
N ASP A 89 -12.42 -20.55 8.15
CA ASP A 89 -11.37 -19.93 8.95
C ASP A 89 -9.95 -20.39 8.55
N GLU A 90 -9.79 -21.69 8.24
CA GLU A 90 -8.54 -22.25 7.72
C GLU A 90 -8.07 -21.56 6.43
N PHE A 91 -9.00 -21.19 5.55
CA PHE A 91 -8.66 -20.50 4.32
C PHE A 91 -8.30 -19.01 4.56
N LEU A 92 -8.86 -18.39 5.59
CA LEU A 92 -8.47 -17.05 6.03
C LEU A 92 -7.04 -17.05 6.56
N HIS A 93 -6.71 -18.00 7.44
CA HIS A 93 -5.34 -18.20 7.92
C HIS A 93 -4.37 -18.52 6.78
N PHE A 94 -4.78 -19.36 5.81
CA PHE A 94 -3.98 -19.64 4.63
C PHE A 94 -3.64 -18.38 3.83
N GLN A 95 -4.62 -17.49 3.62
CA GLN A 95 -4.37 -16.21 2.93
C GLN A 95 -3.40 -15.32 3.70
N CYS A 96 -3.53 -15.22 5.02
CA CYS A 96 -2.59 -14.50 5.88
C CYS A 96 -1.17 -15.11 5.82
N ALA A 97 -1.06 -16.44 5.96
CA ALA A 97 0.20 -17.17 5.88
C ALA A 97 0.90 -17.00 4.52
N ALA A 98 0.14 -17.12 3.44
CA ALA A 98 0.64 -16.88 2.09
C ALA A 98 1.12 -15.44 1.94
N GLY A 99 0.37 -14.46 2.46
CA GLY A 99 0.76 -13.04 2.47
C GLY A 99 2.09 -12.80 3.20
N VAL A 100 2.28 -13.42 4.37
CA VAL A 100 3.56 -13.38 5.11
C VAL A 100 4.70 -13.96 4.27
N VAL A 101 4.52 -15.15 3.69
CA VAL A 101 5.55 -15.81 2.87
C VAL A 101 5.92 -14.96 1.66
N PHE A 102 4.94 -14.48 0.88
CA PHE A 102 5.22 -13.63 -0.28
C PHE A 102 5.87 -12.30 0.10
N SER A 103 5.55 -11.75 1.28
CA SER A 103 6.19 -10.53 1.79
C SER A 103 7.67 -10.77 2.06
N LEU A 104 8.01 -11.90 2.72
CA LEU A 104 9.40 -12.29 2.96
C LEU A 104 10.16 -12.54 1.64
N LEU A 105 9.53 -13.21 0.67
CA LEU A 105 10.13 -13.41 -0.66
C LEU A 105 10.41 -12.08 -1.36
N LEU A 106 9.49 -11.11 -1.27
CA LEU A 106 9.68 -9.78 -1.85
C LEU A 106 10.81 -9.00 -1.16
N ILE A 107 10.95 -9.12 0.16
CA ILE A 107 12.04 -8.50 0.92
C ILE A 107 13.41 -9.06 0.49
N VAL A 108 13.49 -10.37 0.29
CA VAL A 108 14.70 -11.03 -0.26
C VAL A 108 14.92 -10.64 -1.73
N GLY A 109 13.84 -10.30 -2.45
CA GLY A 109 13.87 -9.89 -3.86
C GLY A 109 13.67 -11.06 -4.83
N LEU A 110 13.02 -12.14 -4.38
CA LEU A 110 12.71 -13.30 -5.21
C LEU A 110 11.38 -13.09 -5.95
N ALA A 111 11.40 -13.25 -7.28
CA ALA A 111 10.24 -13.17 -8.16
C ALA A 111 9.29 -11.98 -7.85
N PRO A 112 9.80 -10.73 -7.83
CA PRO A 112 9.11 -9.58 -7.25
C PRO A 112 7.74 -9.28 -7.89
N ILE A 113 7.58 -9.46 -9.21
CA ILE A 113 6.29 -9.25 -9.88
C ILE A 113 5.24 -10.26 -9.40
N LEU A 114 5.59 -11.55 -9.36
CA LEU A 114 4.68 -12.59 -8.89
C LEU A 114 4.36 -12.39 -7.42
N GLY A 115 5.37 -12.10 -6.58
CA GLY A 115 5.18 -11.79 -5.18
C GLY A 115 4.23 -10.61 -4.97
N LEU A 116 4.43 -9.49 -5.66
CA LEU A 116 3.56 -8.32 -5.57
C LEU A 116 2.14 -8.58 -6.07
N ALA A 117 1.98 -9.31 -7.18
CA ALA A 117 0.66 -9.66 -7.70
C ALA A 117 -0.11 -10.54 -6.70
N CYS A 118 0.57 -11.54 -6.12
CA CYS A 118 -0.02 -12.37 -5.07
C CYS A 118 -0.34 -11.57 -3.80
N LEU A 119 0.57 -10.73 -3.32
CA LEU A 119 0.36 -9.86 -2.15
C LEU A 119 -0.84 -8.94 -2.35
N TRP A 120 -0.90 -8.29 -3.52
CA TRP A 120 -2.00 -7.39 -3.86
C TRP A 120 -3.33 -8.13 -3.91
N ALA A 121 -3.39 -9.29 -4.57
CA ALA A 121 -4.62 -10.09 -4.66
C ALA A 121 -5.08 -10.63 -3.31
N LEU A 122 -4.15 -11.12 -2.48
CA LEU A 122 -4.44 -11.60 -1.12
C LEU A 122 -4.93 -10.47 -0.23
N TYR A 123 -4.28 -9.31 -0.27
CA TYR A 123 -4.69 -8.16 0.54
C TYR A 123 -6.04 -7.61 0.08
N LEU A 124 -6.28 -7.51 -1.23
CA LEU A 124 -7.58 -7.09 -1.78
C LEU A 124 -8.69 -8.06 -1.36
N SER A 125 -8.39 -9.35 -1.37
CA SER A 125 -9.32 -10.39 -0.95
C SER A 125 -9.76 -10.23 0.51
N LEU A 126 -8.78 -10.05 1.40
CA LEU A 126 -9.00 -9.88 2.83
C LEU A 126 -9.63 -8.51 3.15
N SER A 127 -9.20 -7.42 2.52
CA SER A 127 -9.78 -6.10 2.73
C SER A 127 -11.25 -6.04 2.31
N THR A 128 -11.61 -6.78 1.26
CA THR A 128 -13.00 -6.86 0.78
C THR A 128 -13.92 -7.54 1.79
N ILE A 129 -13.46 -8.62 2.43
CA ILE A 129 -14.26 -9.35 3.43
C ILE A 129 -14.26 -8.68 4.80
N CYS A 130 -13.17 -8.01 5.18
CA CYS A 130 -13.09 -7.29 6.45
C CYS A 130 -13.87 -5.98 6.41
N GLY A 131 -14.28 -5.52 5.22
CA GLY A 131 -15.19 -4.40 5.04
C GLY A 131 -14.74 -3.17 5.81
N ASP A 132 -15.55 -2.73 6.76
CA ASP A 132 -15.33 -1.52 7.54
C ASP A 132 -14.03 -1.55 8.37
N PHE A 133 -13.55 -2.74 8.77
CA PHE A 133 -12.32 -2.87 9.56
C PHE A 133 -11.05 -2.58 8.75
N LEU A 134 -11.07 -2.81 7.44
CA LEU A 134 -9.98 -2.49 6.50
C LEU A 134 -10.39 -1.42 5.48
N GLY A 135 -11.44 -0.64 5.80
CA GLY A 135 -11.96 0.44 4.97
C GLY A 135 -11.24 1.77 5.13
N PHE A 136 -10.11 1.80 5.84
CA PHE A 136 -9.39 3.04 6.14
C PHE A 136 -8.52 3.50 4.97
N GLN A 137 -8.14 4.78 5.02
CA GLN A 137 -7.36 5.41 3.95
C GLN A 137 -6.00 4.74 3.70
N TRP A 138 -5.37 4.19 4.75
CA TRP A 138 -4.08 3.50 4.62
C TRP A 138 -4.20 2.15 3.92
N ASP A 139 -5.28 1.41 4.11
CA ASP A 139 -5.54 0.13 3.43
C ASP A 139 -5.74 0.35 1.92
N THR A 140 -6.54 1.36 1.59
CA THR A 140 -6.73 1.80 0.19
C THR A 140 -5.41 2.26 -0.42
N LEU A 141 -4.62 3.05 0.31
CA LEU A 141 -3.30 3.48 -0.15
C LEU A 141 -2.35 2.31 -0.39
N LEU A 142 -2.37 1.29 0.48
CA LEU A 142 -1.56 0.07 0.32
C LEU A 142 -1.97 -0.72 -0.93
N LEU A 143 -3.27 -0.85 -1.21
CA LEU A 143 -3.77 -1.49 -2.43
C LEU A 143 -3.37 -0.73 -3.71
N GLU A 144 -3.52 0.59 -3.71
CA GLU A 144 -3.13 1.43 -4.84
C GLU A 144 -1.61 1.39 -5.07
N THR A 145 -0.84 1.52 -3.99
CA THR A 145 0.64 1.47 -4.04
C THR A 145 1.13 0.10 -4.47
N GLY A 146 0.54 -0.99 -3.95
CA GLY A 146 0.86 -2.36 -4.31
C GLY A 146 0.58 -2.65 -5.78
N CYS A 147 -0.55 -2.19 -6.30
CA CYS A 147 -0.88 -2.29 -7.72
C CYS A 147 0.17 -1.58 -8.60
N LEU A 148 0.53 -0.34 -8.27
CA LEU A 148 1.58 0.40 -8.99
C LEU A 148 2.96 -0.28 -8.86
N ALA A 149 3.26 -0.88 -7.71
CA ALA A 149 4.52 -1.57 -7.46
C ALA A 149 4.71 -2.76 -8.41
N ILE A 150 3.64 -3.47 -8.81
CA ILE A 150 3.70 -4.57 -9.81
C ILE A 150 4.32 -4.06 -11.12
N PHE A 151 3.93 -2.86 -11.58
CA PHE A 151 4.45 -2.28 -12.82
C PHE A 151 5.82 -1.61 -12.65
N LEU A 152 6.19 -1.26 -11.42
CA LEU A 152 7.50 -0.71 -11.10
C LEU A 152 8.57 -1.81 -11.00
N ALA A 153 8.17 -3.00 -10.55
CA ALA A 153 9.07 -4.11 -10.28
C ALA A 153 9.80 -4.61 -11.53
N PRO A 154 11.06 -5.06 -11.37
CA PRO A 154 11.83 -5.63 -12.47
C PRO A 154 11.21 -6.96 -12.93
N ARG A 155 11.18 -7.21 -14.24
CA ARG A 155 10.65 -8.45 -14.84
C ARG A 155 11.51 -9.70 -14.61
N GLN A 156 12.63 -9.55 -13.93
CA GLN A 156 13.57 -10.63 -13.67
C GLN A 156 13.19 -11.38 -12.39
N TRP A 157 13.34 -12.70 -12.42
CA TRP A 157 13.09 -13.56 -11.25
C TRP A 157 14.06 -13.27 -10.10
N LEU A 158 15.32 -12.97 -10.45
CA LEU A 158 16.37 -12.53 -9.54
C LEU A 158 17.00 -11.27 -10.14
N PRO A 159 16.60 -10.07 -9.70
CA PRO A 159 17.07 -8.83 -10.28
C PRO A 159 18.58 -8.68 -10.09
N LYS A 160 19.31 -8.58 -11.20
CA LYS A 160 20.75 -8.28 -11.20
C LYS A 160 20.97 -6.79 -11.45
N PHE A 161 21.79 -6.16 -10.62
CA PHE A 161 22.13 -4.73 -10.67
C PHE A 161 22.55 -4.22 -12.07
N SER A 162 23.17 -5.07 -12.90
CA SER A 162 23.76 -4.68 -14.18
C SER A 162 22.81 -4.71 -15.38
N LEU A 163 21.63 -5.34 -15.27
CA LEU A 163 20.76 -5.67 -16.42
C LEU A 163 19.35 -5.11 -16.29
N GLU A 164 19.10 -4.25 -15.31
CA GLU A 164 17.76 -3.76 -15.04
C GLU A 164 17.38 -2.60 -15.97
N PRO A 165 16.29 -2.72 -16.74
CA PRO A 165 15.79 -1.60 -17.53
C PRO A 165 15.26 -0.50 -16.59
N PRO A 166 15.32 0.78 -17.02
CA PRO A 166 14.73 1.88 -16.26
C PRO A 166 13.21 1.66 -16.11
N PRO A 167 12.61 2.09 -14.99
CA PRO A 167 11.17 2.00 -14.79
C PRO A 167 10.42 2.86 -15.80
N SER A 168 9.18 2.46 -16.11
CA SER A 168 8.31 3.22 -17.03
C SER A 168 8.02 4.62 -16.47
N VAL A 169 8.17 5.64 -17.32
CA VAL A 169 7.87 7.04 -16.99
C VAL A 169 6.41 7.19 -16.54
N THR A 170 5.49 6.47 -17.17
CA THR A 170 4.07 6.46 -16.82
C THR A 170 3.84 6.00 -15.40
N VAL A 171 4.49 4.91 -14.98
CA VAL A 171 4.36 4.37 -13.61
C VAL A 171 4.93 5.36 -12.59
N LEU A 172 6.08 5.96 -12.89
CA LEU A 172 6.65 6.99 -12.01
C LEU A 172 5.74 8.23 -11.89
N TRP A 173 5.08 8.63 -12.98
CA TRP A 173 4.10 9.71 -12.95
C TRP A 173 2.88 9.32 -12.11
N LEU A 174 2.37 8.08 -12.24
CA LEU A 174 1.27 7.58 -11.42
C LEU A 174 1.63 7.52 -9.93
N CYS A 175 2.85 7.10 -9.57
CA CYS A 175 3.33 7.16 -8.19
C CYS A 175 3.35 8.61 -7.65
N ARG A 176 3.82 9.57 -8.45
CA ARG A 176 3.82 10.99 -8.07
C ARG A 176 2.40 11.55 -7.95
N TRP A 177 1.51 11.17 -8.87
CA TRP A 177 0.10 11.51 -8.82
C TRP A 177 -0.56 10.95 -7.56
N LEU A 178 -0.27 9.70 -7.19
CA LEU A 178 -0.78 9.08 -5.98
C LEU A 178 -0.33 9.85 -4.73
N LEU A 179 0.95 10.22 -4.65
CA LEU A 179 1.46 11.05 -3.54
C LEU A 179 0.81 12.43 -3.50
N PHE A 180 0.66 13.09 -4.65
CA PHE A 180 -0.05 14.36 -4.75
C PHE A 180 -1.50 14.21 -4.27
N ARG A 181 -2.24 13.22 -4.78
CA ARG A 181 -3.63 12.94 -4.41
C ARG A 181 -3.74 12.67 -2.91
N LEU A 182 -2.85 11.87 -2.33
CA LEU A 182 -2.83 11.61 -0.90
C LEU A 182 -2.75 12.92 -0.10
N MET A 183 -1.73 13.73 -0.36
CA MET A 183 -1.53 15.00 0.35
C MET A 183 -2.67 15.99 0.13
N PHE A 184 -3.13 16.12 -1.12
CA PHE A 184 -4.21 17.02 -1.48
C PHE A 184 -5.53 16.59 -0.83
N MET A 185 -5.89 15.31 -0.87
CA MET A 185 -7.14 14.79 -0.32
C MET A 185 -7.13 14.79 1.22
N SER A 186 -5.98 14.58 1.86
CA SER A 186 -5.85 14.75 3.31
C SER A 186 -6.14 16.20 3.76
N GLY A 187 -5.87 17.20 2.91
CA GLY A 187 -6.28 18.58 3.13
C GLY A 187 -7.75 18.84 2.78
N ALA A 188 -8.18 18.37 1.60
CA ALA A 188 -9.53 18.59 1.09
C ALA A 188 -10.60 18.03 2.03
N VAL A 189 -10.40 16.83 2.60
CA VAL A 189 -11.37 16.20 3.51
C VAL A 189 -11.59 17.02 4.78
N LYS A 190 -10.57 17.76 5.25
CA LYS A 190 -10.68 18.66 6.40
C LYS A 190 -11.61 19.83 6.10
N LEU A 191 -11.48 20.44 4.93
CA LEU A 191 -12.35 21.53 4.50
C LEU A 191 -13.78 21.04 4.15
N LEU A 192 -13.87 19.86 3.52
CA LEU A 192 -15.14 19.22 3.16
C LEU A 192 -15.89 18.64 4.37
N SER A 193 -15.21 18.44 5.51
CA SER A 193 -15.85 17.99 6.75
C SER A 193 -16.87 18.97 7.33
N THR A 194 -16.95 20.20 6.79
CA THR A 194 -17.81 21.30 7.24
C THR A 194 -17.57 21.75 8.69
N ASP A 195 -16.52 21.26 9.34
CA ASP A 195 -16.11 21.72 10.65
C ASP A 195 -15.52 23.14 10.54
N ALA A 196 -16.11 24.07 11.30
CA ALA A 196 -15.69 25.45 11.36
C ALA A 196 -14.25 25.62 11.83
N SER A 197 -13.70 24.68 12.62
CA SER A 197 -12.34 24.75 13.14
C SER A 197 -11.28 24.70 12.02
N TRP A 198 -11.50 23.89 10.98
CA TRP A 198 -10.60 23.80 9.83
C TRP A 198 -10.70 25.05 8.94
N TRP A 199 -11.91 25.58 8.76
CA TRP A 199 -12.12 26.82 8.01
C TRP A 199 -11.58 28.07 8.72
N LYS A 200 -11.65 28.10 10.05
CA LYS A 200 -11.08 29.17 10.90
C LYS A 200 -9.60 29.00 11.18
N LEU A 201 -8.97 27.93 10.68
CA LEU A 201 -7.56 27.57 10.91
C LEU A 201 -7.20 27.36 12.39
N THR A 202 -8.19 27.12 13.25
CA THR A 202 -7.99 26.86 14.68
C THR A 202 -7.90 25.39 15.02
N ALA A 203 -8.20 24.47 14.09
CA ALA A 203 -8.25 23.03 14.35
C ALA A 203 -6.98 22.46 15.02
N LEU A 204 -5.80 22.98 14.65
CA LEU A 204 -4.52 22.48 15.16
C LEU A 204 -4.29 22.77 16.66
N THR A 205 -5.09 23.64 17.29
CA THR A 205 -5.03 23.84 18.73
C THR A 205 -5.52 22.62 19.51
N VAL A 206 -6.44 21.82 18.95
CA VAL A 206 -7.02 20.64 19.63
C VAL A 206 -6.68 19.33 18.90
N HIS A 207 -6.28 19.40 17.62
CA HIS A 207 -6.04 18.22 16.79
C HIS A 207 -4.99 17.27 17.37
N TYR A 208 -3.90 17.81 17.91
CA TYR A 208 -2.80 17.01 18.46
C TYR A 208 -3.18 16.26 19.74
N GLU A 209 -4.17 16.75 20.49
CA GLU A 209 -4.71 16.10 21.69
C GLU A 209 -5.71 14.99 21.35
N THR A 210 -6.50 15.18 20.30
CA THR A 210 -7.68 14.36 19.98
C THR A 210 -7.44 13.33 18.87
N GLN A 211 -6.26 13.33 18.24
CA GLN A 211 -5.92 12.33 17.23
C GLN A 211 -5.91 10.90 17.84
N PRO A 212 -6.46 9.89 17.15
CA PRO A 212 -6.63 8.53 17.69
C PRO A 212 -5.33 7.77 17.98
N LEU A 213 -4.18 8.29 17.51
CA LEU A 213 -2.84 7.78 17.83
C LEU A 213 -1.90 8.97 18.08
N PRO A 214 -1.95 9.57 19.28
CA PRO A 214 -1.12 10.73 19.57
C PRO A 214 0.34 10.34 19.57
N THR A 215 1.13 11.05 18.78
CA THR A 215 2.58 10.86 18.73
C THR A 215 3.23 11.67 19.85
N TRP A 216 4.37 11.17 20.38
CA TRP A 216 5.15 11.91 21.37
C TRP A 216 5.60 13.29 20.86
N ILE A 217 5.84 13.44 19.56
CA ILE A 217 6.15 14.72 18.92
C ILE A 217 4.91 15.63 18.87
N GLY A 218 3.72 15.06 18.67
CA GLY A 218 2.45 15.79 18.68
C GLY A 218 2.22 16.57 19.98
N TRP A 219 2.68 16.04 21.11
CA TRP A 219 2.64 16.75 22.39
C TRP A 219 3.44 18.06 22.35
N TYR A 220 4.68 18.03 21.83
CA TYR A 220 5.50 19.25 21.70
C TYR A 220 4.92 20.23 20.68
N ALA A 221 4.39 19.72 19.55
CA ALA A 221 3.75 20.55 18.54
C ALA A 221 2.52 21.28 19.08
N HIS A 222 1.76 20.64 19.98
CA HIS A 222 0.62 21.26 20.65
C HIS A 222 1.01 22.42 21.57
N GLN A 223 2.20 22.38 22.19
CA GLN A 223 2.69 23.44 23.08
C GLN A 223 3.23 24.67 22.31
N LEU A 224 3.30 24.63 20.98
CA LEU A 224 3.75 25.77 20.19
C LEU A 224 2.73 26.92 20.23
N PRO A 225 3.18 28.18 20.14
CA PRO A 225 2.27 29.31 20.07
C PRO A 225 1.36 29.19 18.84
N VAL A 226 0.10 29.57 19.02
CA VAL A 226 -0.87 29.65 17.92
C VAL A 226 -0.40 30.72 16.92
N TRP A 227 -0.38 30.37 15.64
CA TRP A 227 0.01 31.26 14.53
C TRP A 227 -1.14 32.15 14.05
#